data_AF-A0A7G6RJI1-F1
#
_entry.id   AF-A0A7G6RJI1-F1
#
_cell.length_a   1.000
_cell.length_b   1.000
_cell.length_c   1.000
_cell.angle_alpha   90.00
_cell.angle_beta   90.00
_cell.angle_gamma   90.00
#
_symmetry.space_group_name_H-M   'P 1'
#
loop_
_entity.id
_entity.type
_entity.pdbx_description
1 polymer ?
#
loop_
_entity_poly.entity_id
_entity_poly.type
_entity_poly.pdbx_seq_one_letter_code
_entity_poly.pdbx_strand_id
1 'polypeptide(L)'
;MTHEMLGVACRLFRTEILGLCQAPWYRSDIFSVENIMLFSSTLIGAIVGAVVAGVIQYKISRQQFEAEAAVTEKQRLEVERAKAFKITFQLQSIMNSQRDLEHAIAESFTEAAAAGLGGWPSCLKVKPISGLPQGSERFEAEDMYILVAAGNPVVSNAASLLANRWSSMIEVVKDFNRSREEMSSDPDLFASAQMHGLDWISPEARERWEGKVITLSRYLESFHSALKTDIAEGEKIAADLGKTLKAYFKDPNFPTLQGGQLLAPDRLPRS
;
A
#
# COMPACT_ATOMS: atom_id res chain seq x y z
N MET A 1 2.53 37.80 8.24
CA MET A 1 3.93 38.30 8.17
C MET A 1 4.08 39.65 7.46
N THR A 2 3.01 40.35 7.07
CA THR A 2 3.09 41.61 6.29
C THR A 2 3.03 42.89 7.14
N HIS A 3 2.45 42.84 8.34
CA HIS A 3 2.36 44.02 9.23
C HIS A 3 3.67 44.34 9.98
N GLU A 4 4.49 43.33 10.29
CA GLU A 4 5.76 43.56 11.00
C GLU A 4 6.84 44.18 10.11
N MET A 5 6.91 43.82 8.83
CA MET A 5 7.86 44.42 7.89
C MET A 5 7.57 45.91 7.64
N LEU A 6 6.29 46.31 7.58
CA LEU A 6 5.92 47.72 7.48
C LEU A 6 6.35 48.51 8.74
N GLY A 7 6.21 47.90 9.92
CA GLY A 7 6.60 48.50 11.19
C GLY A 7 8.13 48.61 11.39
N VAL A 8 8.92 47.75 10.75
CA VAL A 8 10.40 47.85 10.74
C VAL A 8 10.86 48.89 9.73
N ALA A 9 10.26 48.95 8.54
CA ALA A 9 10.55 49.98 7.54
C ALA A 9 10.24 51.40 8.06
N CYS A 10 9.10 51.61 8.72
CA CYS A 10 8.78 52.90 9.35
C CYS A 10 9.73 53.26 10.51
N ARG A 11 10.25 52.27 11.25
CA ARG A 11 11.22 52.53 12.34
C ARG A 11 12.59 52.91 11.80
N LEU A 12 13.07 52.24 10.76
CA LEU A 12 14.33 52.59 10.07
C LEU A 12 14.26 53.98 9.44
N PHE A 13 13.14 54.33 8.80
CA PHE A 13 12.92 55.66 8.21
C PHE A 13 12.93 56.78 9.26
N ARG A 14 12.38 56.50 10.46
CA ARG A 14 12.36 57.47 11.57
C ARG A 14 13.75 57.69 12.17
N THR A 15 14.58 56.65 12.26
CA THR A 15 15.94 56.75 12.83
C THR A 15 16.92 57.44 11.88
N GLU A 16 16.84 57.21 10.56
CA GLU A 16 17.75 57.87 9.62
C GLU A 16 17.42 59.36 9.43
N ILE A 17 16.14 59.73 9.38
CA ILE A 17 15.74 61.14 9.28
C ILE A 17 16.13 61.93 10.55
N LEU A 18 15.97 61.33 11.74
CA LEU A 18 16.36 62.00 12.99
C LEU A 18 17.88 62.03 13.20
N GLY A 19 18.62 61.02 12.72
CA GLY A 19 20.08 60.99 12.76
C GLY A 19 20.74 62.02 11.83
N LEU A 20 20.15 62.28 10.66
CA LEU A 20 20.62 63.32 9.73
C LEU A 20 20.44 64.73 10.28
N CYS A 21 19.44 64.98 11.13
CA CYS A 21 19.18 66.31 11.71
C CYS A 21 20.14 66.72 12.85
N GLN A 22 21.00 65.81 13.35
CA GLN A 22 21.93 66.12 14.45
C GLN A 22 23.41 66.21 14.04
N ALA A 23 23.71 66.06 12.74
CA ALA A 23 25.08 66.14 12.27
C ALA A 23 25.53 67.62 12.14
N PRO A 24 26.70 68.02 12.69
CA PRO A 24 27.15 69.41 12.77
C PRO A 24 27.52 70.06 11.41
N TRP A 25 27.31 69.36 10.30
CA TRP A 25 27.46 69.86 8.93
C TRP A 25 26.12 70.19 8.24
N TYR A 26 25.01 70.21 8.99
CA TYR A 26 23.69 70.58 8.49
C TYR A 26 23.60 72.09 8.17
N ARG A 27 24.05 72.48 6.97
CA ARG A 27 23.86 73.83 6.42
C ARG A 27 22.38 74.09 6.17
N SER A 28 21.91 75.25 6.61
CA SER A 28 20.55 75.79 6.42
C SER A 28 20.15 76.07 4.97
N ASP A 29 21.00 75.75 3.98
CA ASP A 29 20.76 76.01 2.55
C ASP A 29 19.91 74.90 1.86
N ILE A 30 19.49 73.87 2.61
CA ILE A 30 18.69 72.75 2.07
C ILE A 30 17.23 73.18 1.75
N PHE A 31 16.76 74.32 2.26
CA PHE A 31 15.40 74.84 2.01
C PHE A 31 15.32 75.89 0.89
N SER A 32 16.17 75.76 -0.15
CA SER A 32 15.85 76.34 -1.46
C SER A 32 14.58 75.67 -2.02
N VAL A 33 13.68 76.44 -2.64
CA VAL A 33 12.45 75.93 -3.29
C VAL A 33 12.78 74.79 -4.28
N GLU A 34 13.95 74.83 -4.90
CA GLU A 34 14.44 73.79 -5.81
C GLU A 34 14.72 72.45 -5.11
N ASN A 35 15.28 72.48 -3.89
CA ASN A 35 15.59 71.27 -3.11
C ASN A 35 14.32 70.62 -2.54
N ILE A 36 13.30 71.41 -2.18
CA ILE A 36 12.00 70.90 -1.75
C ILE A 36 11.27 70.22 -2.91
N MET A 37 11.35 70.78 -4.13
CA MET A 37 10.80 70.14 -5.35
C MET A 37 11.54 68.84 -5.71
N LEU A 38 12.86 68.80 -5.55
CA LEU A 38 13.67 67.58 -5.77
C LEU A 38 13.37 66.49 -4.74
N PHE A 39 13.20 66.85 -3.46
CA PHE A 39 12.87 65.91 -2.39
C PHE A 39 11.46 65.33 -2.54
N SER A 40 10.49 66.19 -2.90
CA SER A 40 9.11 65.77 -3.12
C SER A 40 8.97 64.90 -4.38
N SER A 41 9.70 65.18 -5.46
CA SER A 41 9.70 64.34 -6.67
C SER A 41 10.38 62.99 -6.45
N THR A 42 11.48 62.93 -5.69
CA THR A 42 12.13 61.65 -5.32
C THR A 42 11.28 60.82 -4.36
N LEU A 43 10.60 61.44 -3.40
CA LEU A 43 9.68 60.73 -2.49
C LEU A 43 8.49 60.14 -3.24
N ILE A 44 7.87 60.91 -4.15
CA ILE A 44 6.76 60.44 -4.99
C ILE A 44 7.26 59.33 -5.93
N GLY A 45 8.45 59.48 -6.54
CA GLY A 45 9.07 58.46 -7.36
C GLY A 45 9.34 57.15 -6.61
N ALA A 46 9.82 57.23 -5.37
CA ALA A 46 10.05 56.07 -4.51
C ALA A 46 8.74 55.35 -4.12
N ILE A 47 7.68 56.10 -3.81
CA ILE A 47 6.36 55.54 -3.49
C ILE A 47 5.76 54.84 -4.71
N VAL A 48 5.78 55.49 -5.88
CA VAL A 48 5.27 54.91 -7.12
C VAL A 48 6.09 53.68 -7.53
N GLY A 49 7.42 53.75 -7.41
CA GLY A 49 8.31 52.62 -7.66
C GLY A 49 8.02 51.44 -6.74
N ALA A 50 7.82 51.68 -5.44
CA ALA A 50 7.47 50.64 -4.47
C ALA A 50 6.10 50.00 -4.73
N VAL A 51 5.10 50.79 -5.14
CA VAL A 51 3.77 50.27 -5.49
C VAL A 51 3.83 49.43 -6.77
N VAL A 52 4.51 49.89 -7.81
CA VAL A 52 4.67 49.14 -9.07
C VAL A 52 5.44 47.85 -8.83
N ALA A 53 6.56 47.91 -8.09
CA ALA A 53 7.32 46.73 -7.70
C ALA A 53 6.48 45.74 -6.88
N GLY A 54 5.67 46.24 -5.94
CA GLY A 54 4.75 45.42 -5.14
C GLY A 54 3.67 44.72 -5.97
N VAL A 55 3.09 45.40 -6.96
CA VAL A 55 2.09 44.81 -7.87
C VAL A 55 2.72 43.75 -8.77
N ILE A 56 3.92 44.01 -9.31
CA ILE A 56 4.66 43.04 -10.14
C ILE A 56 5.02 41.81 -9.28
N GLN A 57 5.57 42.03 -8.09
CA GLN A 57 5.93 40.95 -7.17
C GLN A 57 4.70 40.12 -6.79
N TYR A 58 3.56 40.75 -6.49
CA TYR A 58 2.32 40.04 -6.19
C TYR A 58 1.86 39.15 -7.36
N LYS A 59 1.93 39.65 -8.59
CA LYS A 59 1.56 38.86 -9.78
C LYS A 59 2.50 37.67 -9.99
N ILE A 60 3.81 37.88 -9.85
CA ILE A 60 4.82 36.81 -9.98
C ILE A 60 4.61 35.76 -8.88
N SER A 61 4.48 36.18 -7.62
CA SER A 61 4.26 35.27 -6.50
C SER A 61 2.96 34.48 -6.67
N ARG A 62 1.87 35.11 -7.13
CA ARG A 62 0.61 34.40 -7.38
C ARG A 62 0.77 33.32 -8.46
N GLN A 63 1.45 33.62 -9.56
CA GLN A 63 1.73 32.64 -10.61
C GLN A 63 2.62 31.49 -10.10
N GLN A 64 3.62 31.80 -9.29
CA GLN A 64 4.47 30.80 -8.67
C GLN A 64 3.70 29.90 -7.70
N PHE A 65 2.86 30.46 -6.84
CA PHE A 65 2.01 29.68 -5.93
C PHE A 65 1.01 28.79 -6.68
N GLU A 66 0.38 29.28 -7.74
CA GLU A 66 -0.53 28.48 -8.57
C GLU A 66 0.22 27.35 -9.29
N ALA A 67 1.42 27.61 -9.82
CA ALA A 67 2.27 26.61 -10.45
C ALA A 67 2.80 25.56 -9.44
N GLU A 68 3.23 26.00 -8.26
CA GLU A 68 3.72 25.12 -7.20
C GLU A 68 2.60 24.24 -6.66
N ALA A 69 1.41 24.79 -6.43
CA ALA A 69 0.23 24.02 -6.02
C ALA A 69 -0.13 22.93 -7.05
N ALA A 70 -0.06 23.24 -8.35
CA ALA A 70 -0.30 22.27 -9.41
C ALA A 70 0.74 21.15 -9.43
N VAL A 71 2.03 21.48 -9.20
CA VAL A 71 3.11 20.50 -9.12
C VAL A 71 2.95 19.60 -7.88
N THR A 72 2.68 20.18 -6.72
CA THR A 72 2.48 19.42 -5.47
C THR A 72 1.29 18.47 -5.58
N GLU A 73 0.18 18.91 -6.18
CA GLU A 73 -0.99 18.04 -6.39
C GLU A 73 -0.66 16.87 -7.32
N LYS A 74 0.08 17.13 -8.40
CA LYS A 74 0.52 16.07 -9.31
C LYS A 74 1.42 15.05 -8.60
N GLN A 75 2.40 15.51 -7.82
CA GLN A 75 3.28 14.64 -7.04
C GLN A 75 2.50 13.80 -6.03
N ARG A 76 1.52 14.42 -5.35
CA ARG A 76 0.64 13.71 -4.42
C ARG A 76 -0.13 12.59 -5.12
N LEU A 77 -0.74 12.86 -6.28
CA LEU A 77 -1.46 11.86 -7.05
C LEU A 77 -0.55 10.73 -7.54
N GLU A 78 0.69 11.02 -7.92
CA GLU A 78 1.68 10.00 -8.31
C GLU A 78 2.03 9.09 -7.12
N VAL A 79 2.22 9.65 -5.93
CA VAL A 79 2.45 8.86 -4.70
C VAL A 79 1.22 8.02 -4.36
N GLU A 80 0.02 8.59 -4.42
CA GLU A 80 -1.23 7.86 -4.17
C GLU A 80 -1.43 6.72 -5.19
N ARG A 81 -1.09 6.93 -6.46
CA ARG A 81 -1.08 5.88 -7.49
C ARG A 81 -0.09 4.76 -7.16
N ALA A 82 1.13 5.10 -6.74
CA ALA A 82 2.12 4.11 -6.34
C ALA A 82 1.61 3.25 -5.17
N LYS A 83 0.94 3.86 -4.19
CA LYS A 83 0.30 3.14 -3.07
C LYS A 83 -0.84 2.23 -3.55
N ALA A 84 -1.68 2.70 -4.47
CA ALA A 84 -2.74 1.89 -5.06
C ALA A 84 -2.20 0.67 -5.81
N PHE A 85 -1.09 0.84 -6.55
CA PHE A 85 -0.40 -0.29 -7.20
C PHE A 85 0.16 -1.26 -6.18
N LYS A 86 0.80 -0.76 -5.11
CA LYS A 86 1.30 -1.60 -4.03
C LYS A 86 0.20 -2.47 -3.42
N ILE A 87 -0.95 -1.90 -3.07
CA ILE A 87 -2.12 -2.65 -2.57
C ILE A 87 -2.55 -3.71 -3.58
N THR A 88 -2.62 -3.35 -4.87
CA THR A 88 -3.04 -4.26 -5.93
C THR A 88 -2.07 -5.44 -6.06
N PHE A 89 -0.76 -5.19 -6.09
CA PHE A 89 0.25 -6.26 -6.17
C PHE A 89 0.27 -7.14 -4.92
N GLN A 90 0.10 -6.58 -3.73
CA GLN A 90 -0.01 -7.35 -2.49
C GLN A 90 -1.24 -8.26 -2.52
N LEU A 91 -2.42 -7.74 -2.90
CA LEU A 91 -3.61 -8.56 -3.05
C LEU A 91 -3.43 -9.68 -4.08
N GLN A 92 -2.78 -9.36 -5.21
CA GLN A 92 -2.46 -10.34 -6.24
C GLN A 92 -1.55 -11.45 -5.71
N SER A 93 -0.51 -11.09 -4.96
CA SER A 93 0.46 -12.04 -4.40
C SER A 93 -0.21 -12.99 -3.39
N ILE A 94 -1.05 -12.47 -2.49
CA ILE A 94 -1.89 -13.27 -1.60
C ILE A 94 -2.75 -14.25 -2.40
N MET A 95 -3.49 -13.77 -3.39
CA MET A 95 -4.41 -14.60 -4.17
C MET A 95 -3.70 -15.67 -4.99
N ASN A 96 -2.52 -15.36 -5.54
CA ASN A 96 -1.72 -16.34 -6.27
C ASN A 96 -1.20 -17.41 -5.33
N SER A 97 -0.66 -17.01 -4.18
CA SER A 97 -0.17 -17.97 -3.18
C SER A 97 -1.28 -18.88 -2.63
N GLN A 98 -2.50 -18.35 -2.47
CA GLN A 98 -3.68 -19.16 -2.14
C GLN A 98 -4.02 -20.19 -3.22
N ARG A 99 -3.98 -19.80 -4.50
CA ARG A 99 -4.26 -20.72 -5.62
C ARG A 99 -3.17 -21.78 -5.78
N ASP A 100 -1.91 -21.40 -5.62
CA ASP A 100 -0.79 -22.35 -5.68
C ASP A 100 -0.92 -23.42 -4.58
N LEU A 101 -1.32 -23.00 -3.37
CA LEU A 101 -1.61 -23.92 -2.27
C LEU A 101 -2.79 -24.85 -2.58
N GLU A 102 -3.89 -24.32 -3.13
CA GLU A 102 -5.07 -25.12 -3.49
C GLU A 102 -4.73 -26.15 -4.56
N HIS A 103 -3.99 -25.73 -5.58
CA HIS A 103 -3.52 -26.59 -6.66
C HIS A 103 -2.62 -27.71 -6.13
N ALA A 104 -1.64 -27.38 -5.27
CA ALA A 104 -0.74 -28.39 -4.69
C ALA A 104 -1.49 -29.45 -3.88
N ILE A 105 -2.54 -29.05 -3.15
CA ILE A 105 -3.41 -29.97 -2.40
C ILE A 105 -4.22 -30.84 -3.38
N ALA A 106 -4.85 -30.23 -4.38
CA ALA A 106 -5.67 -30.94 -5.37
C ALA A 106 -4.86 -31.94 -6.22
N GLU A 107 -3.66 -31.55 -6.65
CA GLU A 107 -2.71 -32.43 -7.33
C GLU A 107 -2.34 -33.62 -6.46
N SER A 108 -2.03 -33.39 -5.18
CA SER A 108 -1.67 -34.48 -4.27
C SER A 108 -2.81 -35.49 -4.11
N PHE A 109 -4.07 -35.03 -4.02
CA PHE A 109 -5.22 -35.93 -3.98
C PHE A 109 -5.39 -36.72 -5.29
N THR A 110 -5.16 -36.08 -6.43
CA THR A 110 -5.25 -36.70 -7.76
C THR A 110 -4.17 -37.78 -7.94
N GLU A 111 -2.93 -37.48 -7.58
CA GLU A 111 -1.81 -38.42 -7.60
C GLU A 111 -2.03 -39.59 -6.64
N ALA A 112 -2.52 -39.32 -5.43
CA ALA A 112 -2.84 -40.37 -4.46
C ALA A 112 -3.94 -41.30 -4.99
N ALA A 113 -4.96 -40.77 -5.66
CA ALA A 113 -5.98 -41.57 -6.32
C ALA A 113 -5.40 -42.43 -7.45
N ALA A 114 -4.54 -41.85 -8.29
CA ALA A 114 -3.86 -42.58 -9.37
C ALA A 114 -2.93 -43.69 -8.85
N ALA A 115 -2.34 -43.51 -7.67
CA ALA A 115 -1.51 -44.50 -6.98
C ALA A 115 -2.32 -45.56 -6.20
N GLY A 116 -3.66 -45.55 -6.27
CA GLY A 116 -4.50 -46.50 -5.54
C GLY A 116 -4.65 -46.20 -4.03
N LEU A 117 -4.20 -45.03 -3.57
CA LEU A 117 -4.25 -44.61 -2.17
C LEU A 117 -5.56 -43.89 -1.81
N GLY A 118 -6.61 -44.07 -2.60
CA GLY A 118 -7.92 -43.42 -2.42
C GLY A 118 -8.58 -43.69 -1.07
N GLY A 119 -8.32 -44.84 -0.44
CA GLY A 119 -8.83 -45.20 0.88
C GLY A 119 -8.05 -44.61 2.07
N TRP A 120 -6.94 -43.92 1.82
CA TRP A 120 -6.07 -43.45 2.90
C TRP A 120 -6.60 -42.19 3.59
N PRO A 121 -6.21 -41.93 4.85
CA PRO A 121 -6.45 -40.65 5.51
C PRO A 121 -5.96 -39.47 4.67
N SER A 122 -6.74 -38.39 4.65
CA SER A 122 -6.48 -37.18 3.87
C SER A 122 -5.06 -36.63 4.12
N CYS A 123 -4.60 -36.64 5.38
CA CYS A 123 -3.27 -36.12 5.73
C CYS A 123 -2.09 -36.91 5.12
N LEU A 124 -2.29 -38.18 4.79
CA LEU A 124 -1.26 -39.03 4.16
C LEU A 124 -1.27 -38.94 2.63
N LYS A 125 -2.40 -38.52 2.05
CA LYS A 125 -2.53 -38.30 0.60
C LYS A 125 -1.83 -37.03 0.13
N VAL A 126 -1.75 -36.02 0.99
CA VAL A 126 -1.15 -34.73 0.65
C VAL A 126 0.37 -34.80 0.82
N LYS A 127 1.12 -34.37 -0.21
CA LYS A 127 2.60 -34.24 -0.16
C LYS A 127 3.01 -33.08 0.75
N PRO A 128 4.26 -33.04 1.27
CA PRO A 128 4.74 -31.86 1.97
C PRO A 128 4.61 -30.63 1.06
N ILE A 129 3.98 -29.57 1.56
CA ILE A 129 3.78 -28.34 0.80
C ILE A 129 5.03 -27.48 0.95
N SER A 130 5.79 -27.31 -0.13
CA SER A 130 6.98 -26.47 -0.17
C SER A 130 6.68 -25.10 -0.79
N GLY A 131 7.61 -24.15 -0.68
CA GLY A 131 7.47 -22.83 -1.32
C GLY A 131 6.50 -21.87 -0.61
N LEU A 132 6.11 -22.14 0.64
CA LEU A 132 5.29 -21.21 1.41
C LEU A 132 6.00 -19.85 1.58
N PRO A 133 5.26 -18.73 1.55
CA PRO A 133 5.83 -17.40 1.78
C PRO A 133 6.55 -17.33 3.13
N GLN A 134 7.72 -16.71 3.16
CA GLN A 134 8.53 -16.57 4.38
C GLN A 134 8.06 -15.42 5.28
N GLY A 135 7.15 -14.57 4.82
CA GLY A 135 6.65 -13.41 5.57
C GLY A 135 5.14 -13.24 5.45
N SER A 136 4.57 -12.48 6.38
CA SER A 136 3.17 -12.05 6.28
C SER A 136 3.08 -10.88 5.30
N GLU A 137 2.43 -11.09 4.16
CA GLU A 137 2.01 -9.98 3.32
C GLU A 137 0.94 -9.19 4.08
N ARG A 138 1.32 -8.02 4.60
CA ARG A 138 0.42 -7.13 5.32
C ARG A 138 0.25 -5.83 4.55
N PHE A 139 -0.95 -5.31 4.59
CA PHE A 139 -1.26 -3.98 4.10
C PHE A 139 -0.88 -2.96 5.17
N GLU A 140 -0.04 -1.99 4.82
CA GLU A 140 0.31 -0.90 5.72
C GLU A 140 -0.89 0.06 5.83
N ALA A 141 -1.11 0.60 7.03
CA ALA A 141 -2.22 1.53 7.27
C ALA A 141 -2.16 2.76 6.35
N GLU A 142 -0.95 3.24 6.06
CA GLU A 142 -0.70 4.39 5.19
C GLU A 142 -1.03 4.15 3.72
N ASP A 143 -0.98 2.90 3.28
CA ASP A 143 -1.36 2.52 1.92
C ASP A 143 -2.88 2.45 1.83
N MET A 144 -3.50 1.84 2.84
CA MET A 144 -4.95 1.60 2.90
C MET A 144 -5.79 2.87 3.09
N TYR A 145 -5.17 3.96 3.53
CA TYR A 145 -5.82 5.27 3.63
C TYR A 145 -6.47 5.71 2.32
N ILE A 146 -5.89 5.37 1.17
CA ILE A 146 -6.45 5.75 -0.14
C ILE A 146 -7.87 5.19 -0.36
N LEU A 147 -8.16 3.99 0.16
CA LEU A 147 -9.47 3.36 0.02
C LEU A 147 -10.50 4.02 0.94
N VAL A 148 -10.06 4.51 2.09
CA VAL A 148 -10.88 5.33 2.99
C VAL A 148 -11.17 6.69 2.35
N ALA A 149 -10.16 7.34 1.80
CA ALA A 149 -10.30 8.60 1.07
C ALA A 149 -11.21 8.47 -0.17
N ALA A 150 -11.19 7.31 -0.82
CA ALA A 150 -12.10 6.96 -1.92
C ALA A 150 -13.54 6.67 -1.49
N GLY A 151 -13.85 6.74 -0.19
CA GLY A 151 -15.19 6.49 0.34
C GLY A 151 -15.57 5.01 0.45
N ASN A 152 -14.60 4.10 0.38
CA ASN A 152 -14.84 2.66 0.47
C ASN A 152 -13.97 1.97 1.55
N PRO A 153 -14.22 2.25 2.84
CA PRO A 153 -13.49 1.63 3.94
C PRO A 153 -13.77 0.12 4.06
N VAL A 154 -14.86 -0.38 3.47
CA VAL A 154 -15.22 -1.81 3.51
C VAL A 154 -14.19 -2.64 2.77
N VAL A 155 -13.76 -2.22 1.57
CA VAL A 155 -12.70 -2.91 0.81
C VAL A 155 -11.38 -2.93 1.56
N SER A 156 -11.06 -1.83 2.25
CA SER A 156 -9.87 -1.73 3.09
C SER A 156 -9.87 -2.79 4.19
N ASN A 157 -10.95 -2.84 4.98
CA ASN A 157 -11.10 -3.82 6.06
C ASN A 157 -11.10 -5.26 5.55
N ALA A 158 -11.79 -5.53 4.43
CA ALA A 158 -11.85 -6.86 3.84
C ALA A 158 -10.49 -7.36 3.36
N ALA A 159 -9.71 -6.51 2.67
CA ALA A 159 -8.36 -6.85 2.23
C ALA A 159 -7.41 -7.10 3.42
N SER A 160 -7.45 -6.25 4.46
CA SER A 160 -6.67 -6.47 5.69
C SER A 160 -7.06 -7.77 6.39
N LEU A 161 -8.35 -8.10 6.46
CA LEU A 161 -8.83 -9.36 7.05
C LEU A 161 -8.38 -10.58 6.24
N LEU A 162 -8.41 -10.50 4.90
CA LEU A 162 -7.89 -11.54 4.02
C LEU A 162 -6.39 -11.77 4.24
N ALA A 163 -5.58 -10.70 4.30
CA ALA A 163 -4.15 -10.79 4.57
C ALA A 163 -3.84 -11.43 5.93
N ASN A 164 -4.61 -11.09 6.97
CA ASN A 164 -4.48 -11.68 8.29
C ASN A 164 -4.83 -13.17 8.29
N ARG A 165 -5.97 -13.54 7.67
CA ARG A 165 -6.36 -14.95 7.51
C ARG A 165 -5.32 -15.74 6.73
N TRP A 166 -4.79 -15.17 5.65
CA TRP A 166 -3.74 -15.81 4.86
C TRP A 166 -2.46 -16.02 5.66
N SER A 167 -2.05 -15.03 6.45
CA SER A 167 -0.89 -15.16 7.34
C SER A 167 -1.09 -16.28 8.38
N SER A 168 -2.28 -16.36 8.98
CA SER A 168 -2.63 -17.45 9.90
C SER A 168 -2.67 -18.81 9.20
N MET A 169 -3.17 -18.86 7.96
CA MET A 169 -3.23 -20.07 7.14
C MET A 169 -1.82 -20.63 6.88
N ILE A 170 -0.86 -19.77 6.53
CA ILE A 170 0.53 -20.18 6.30
C ILE A 170 1.11 -20.88 7.53
N GLU A 171 0.87 -20.35 8.73
CA GLU A 171 1.35 -20.97 9.97
C GLU A 171 0.68 -22.33 10.23
N VAL A 172 -0.63 -22.45 9.97
CA VAL A 172 -1.33 -23.74 10.06
C VAL A 172 -0.75 -24.77 9.09
N VAL A 173 -0.42 -24.38 7.86
CA VAL A 173 0.20 -25.29 6.87
C VAL A 173 1.63 -25.67 7.30
N LYS A 174 2.40 -24.74 7.87
CA LYS A 174 3.74 -25.06 8.42
C LYS A 174 3.65 -26.07 9.57
N ASP A 175 2.72 -25.88 10.49
CA ASP A 175 2.50 -26.81 11.60
C ASP A 175 1.99 -28.17 11.13
N PHE A 176 1.14 -28.20 10.09
CA PHE A 176 0.74 -29.43 9.42
C PHE A 176 1.95 -30.16 8.81
N ASN A 177 2.80 -29.47 8.06
CA ASN A 177 4.01 -30.03 7.47
C ASN A 177 4.94 -30.61 8.54
N ARG A 178 5.21 -29.86 9.62
CA ARG A 178 6.03 -30.33 10.75
C ARG A 178 5.45 -31.59 11.40
N SER A 179 4.15 -31.56 11.68
CA SER A 179 3.46 -32.70 12.30
C SER A 179 3.47 -33.95 11.42
N ARG A 180 3.40 -33.75 10.09
CA ARG A 180 3.51 -34.83 9.09
C ARG A 180 4.93 -35.35 8.97
N GLU A 181 5.94 -34.48 9.04
CA GLU A 181 7.34 -34.86 9.04
C GLU A 181 7.67 -35.76 10.23
N GLU A 182 7.22 -35.39 11.43
CA GLU A 182 7.33 -36.20 12.65
C GLU A 182 6.67 -37.59 12.53
N MET A 183 5.61 -37.71 11.72
CA MET A 183 5.00 -39.01 11.42
C MET A 183 5.79 -39.80 10.38
N SER A 184 6.39 -39.10 9.41
CA SER A 184 7.18 -39.73 8.35
C SER A 184 8.55 -40.22 8.79
N SER A 185 9.05 -39.73 9.91
CA SER A 185 10.27 -40.23 10.54
C SER A 185 10.07 -41.53 11.32
N ASP A 186 8.82 -41.99 11.52
CA ASP A 186 8.53 -43.30 12.10
C ASP A 186 8.56 -44.38 10.98
N PRO A 187 9.59 -45.25 10.95
CA PRO A 187 9.74 -46.27 9.92
C PRO A 187 8.60 -47.28 9.92
N ASP A 188 7.94 -47.52 11.07
CA ASP A 188 6.87 -48.50 11.19
C ASP A 188 5.57 -48.01 10.53
N LEU A 189 5.36 -46.69 10.43
CA LEU A 189 4.15 -46.11 9.85
C LEU A 189 4.17 -46.13 8.32
N PHE A 190 5.32 -45.80 7.71
CA PHE A 190 5.44 -45.69 6.25
C PHE A 190 5.86 -46.99 5.57
N ALA A 191 6.72 -47.81 6.17
CA ALA A 191 7.14 -49.08 5.58
C ALA A 191 5.98 -50.09 5.47
N SER A 192 5.10 -50.12 6.47
CA SER A 192 3.93 -51.00 6.50
C SER A 192 2.83 -50.53 5.55
N ALA A 193 2.56 -49.22 5.53
CA ALA A 193 1.50 -48.66 4.71
C ALA A 193 1.87 -48.68 3.21
N GLN A 194 3.13 -48.44 2.84
CA GLN A 194 3.58 -48.44 1.44
C GLN A 194 3.61 -49.85 0.80
N MET A 195 3.80 -50.92 1.59
CA MET A 195 3.85 -52.30 1.08
C MET A 195 2.50 -53.02 1.09
N HIS A 196 1.58 -52.70 2.01
CA HIS A 196 0.38 -53.53 2.23
C HIS A 196 -0.92 -52.76 2.53
N GLY A 197 -0.90 -51.42 2.54
CA GLY A 197 -2.05 -50.60 2.97
C GLY A 197 -2.20 -50.52 4.50
N LEU A 198 -3.19 -49.75 4.98
CA LEU A 198 -3.39 -49.43 6.41
C LEU A 198 -3.75 -50.63 7.30
N ASP A 199 -4.10 -51.76 6.70
CA ASP A 199 -4.43 -53.01 7.40
C ASP A 199 -3.19 -53.71 7.99
N TRP A 200 -1.99 -53.25 7.64
CA TRP A 200 -0.70 -53.80 8.10
C TRP A 200 0.11 -52.87 8.99
N ILE A 201 -0.46 -51.73 9.40
CA ILE A 201 0.13 -50.92 10.48
C ILE A 201 0.07 -51.76 11.76
N SER A 202 1.22 -51.92 12.45
CA SER A 202 1.24 -52.66 13.71
C SER A 202 0.23 -52.06 14.70
N PRO A 203 -0.44 -52.86 15.54
CA PRO A 203 -1.40 -52.34 16.52
C PRO A 203 -0.82 -51.23 17.39
N GLU A 204 0.46 -51.34 17.75
CA GLU A 204 1.21 -50.35 18.52
C GLU A 204 1.45 -49.04 17.74
N ALA A 205 1.76 -49.11 16.44
CA ALA A 205 1.88 -47.92 15.60
C ALA A 205 0.51 -47.28 15.31
N ARG A 206 -0.54 -48.08 15.20
CA ARG A 206 -1.92 -47.59 15.05
C ARG A 206 -2.36 -46.84 16.30
N GLU A 207 -2.20 -47.41 17.49
CA GLU A 207 -2.53 -46.75 18.77
C GLU A 207 -1.74 -45.45 18.97
N ARG A 208 -0.47 -45.43 18.56
CA ARG A 208 0.40 -44.24 18.65
C ARG A 208 -0.04 -43.09 17.74
N TRP A 209 -0.46 -43.39 16.51
CA TRP A 209 -0.66 -42.37 15.47
C TRP A 209 -2.10 -42.11 15.06
N GLU A 210 -3.07 -42.98 15.39
CA GLU A 210 -4.47 -42.85 14.99
C GLU A 210 -5.07 -41.49 15.38
N GLY A 211 -4.86 -41.06 16.64
CA GLY A 211 -5.33 -39.75 17.11
C GLY A 211 -4.73 -38.59 16.32
N LYS A 212 -3.44 -38.68 15.94
CA LYS A 212 -2.74 -37.64 15.17
C LYS A 212 -3.20 -37.63 13.71
N VAL A 213 -3.37 -38.80 13.09
CA VAL A 213 -3.91 -38.97 11.73
C VAL A 213 -5.31 -38.36 11.60
N ILE A 214 -6.19 -38.65 12.55
CA ILE A 214 -7.56 -38.07 12.58
C ILE A 214 -7.48 -36.55 12.72
N THR A 215 -6.66 -36.06 13.65
CA THR A 215 -6.51 -34.62 13.90
C THR A 215 -5.98 -33.88 12.67
N LEU A 216 -4.90 -34.39 12.05
CA LEU A 216 -4.30 -33.78 10.87
C LEU A 216 -5.20 -33.85 9.64
N SER A 217 -5.97 -34.94 9.47
CA SER A 217 -6.94 -35.04 8.37
C SER A 217 -8.04 -34.00 8.52
N ARG A 218 -8.56 -33.81 9.74
CA ARG A 218 -9.55 -32.76 10.03
C ARG A 218 -8.99 -31.35 9.82
N TYR A 219 -7.74 -31.11 10.22
CA TYR A 219 -7.09 -29.82 9.96
C TYR A 219 -6.95 -29.56 8.47
N LEU A 220 -6.46 -30.54 7.71
CA LEU A 220 -6.36 -30.44 6.26
C LEU A 220 -7.70 -30.13 5.59
N GLU A 221 -8.75 -30.84 5.95
CA GLU A 221 -10.10 -30.61 5.41
C GLU A 221 -10.64 -29.23 5.78
N SER A 222 -10.46 -28.81 7.04
CA SER A 222 -10.89 -27.51 7.53
C SER A 222 -10.18 -26.38 6.80
N PHE A 223 -8.85 -26.44 6.68
CA PHE A 223 -8.08 -25.35 6.09
C PHE A 223 -8.22 -25.33 4.56
N HIS A 224 -8.37 -26.49 3.91
CA HIS A 224 -8.67 -26.57 2.48
C HIS A 224 -10.05 -25.98 2.15
N SER A 225 -11.07 -26.22 2.99
CA SER A 225 -12.39 -25.59 2.83
C SER A 225 -12.32 -24.08 3.05
N ALA A 226 -11.59 -23.62 4.07
CA ALA A 226 -11.39 -22.19 4.33
C ALA A 226 -10.64 -21.51 3.17
N LEU A 227 -9.62 -22.16 2.61
CA LEU A 227 -8.85 -21.67 1.46
C LEU A 227 -9.73 -21.37 0.24
N LYS A 228 -10.67 -22.27 -0.09
CA LYS A 228 -11.62 -22.06 -1.19
C LYS A 228 -12.53 -20.85 -0.95
N THR A 229 -12.94 -20.67 0.30
CA THR A 229 -13.76 -19.52 0.70
C THR A 229 -12.96 -18.21 0.57
N ASP A 230 -11.71 -18.21 1.04
CA ASP A 230 -10.82 -17.06 0.99
C ASP A 230 -10.45 -16.67 -0.46
N ILE A 231 -10.26 -17.64 -1.36
CA ILE A 231 -10.02 -17.37 -2.79
C ILE A 231 -11.22 -16.65 -3.41
N ALA A 232 -12.43 -17.16 -3.18
CA ALA A 232 -13.66 -16.55 -3.71
C ALA A 232 -13.91 -15.15 -3.13
N GLU A 233 -13.54 -14.93 -1.87
CA GLU A 233 -13.61 -13.61 -1.25
C GLU A 233 -12.54 -12.66 -1.80
N GLY A 234 -11.31 -13.14 -2.01
CA GLY A 234 -10.23 -12.40 -2.65
C GLY A 234 -10.61 -11.89 -4.04
N GLU A 235 -11.34 -12.68 -4.83
CA GLU A 235 -11.86 -12.26 -6.14
C GLU A 235 -12.88 -11.12 -6.03
N LYS A 236 -13.76 -11.15 -5.03
CA LYS A 236 -14.71 -10.06 -4.76
C LYS A 236 -13.98 -8.78 -4.34
N ILE A 237 -13.02 -8.91 -3.41
CA ILE A 237 -12.19 -7.79 -2.95
C ILE A 237 -11.41 -7.18 -4.12
N ALA A 238 -10.84 -8.00 -4.99
CA ALA A 238 -10.12 -7.57 -6.19
C ALA A 238 -11.00 -6.77 -7.14
N ALA A 239 -12.23 -7.22 -7.39
CA ALA A 239 -13.20 -6.52 -8.24
C ALA A 239 -13.61 -5.17 -7.63
N ASP A 240 -13.93 -5.15 -6.33
CA ASP A 240 -14.35 -3.94 -5.63
C ASP A 240 -13.21 -2.92 -5.47
N LEU A 241 -11.98 -3.41 -5.25
CA LEU A 241 -10.76 -2.60 -5.27
C LEU A 241 -10.60 -1.93 -6.62
N GLY A 242 -10.67 -2.69 -7.71
CA GLY A 242 -10.55 -2.15 -9.07
C GLY A 242 -11.60 -1.09 -9.37
N LYS A 243 -12.87 -1.32 -9.00
CA LYS A 243 -13.95 -0.34 -9.14
C LYS A 243 -13.68 0.94 -8.35
N THR A 244 -13.20 0.79 -7.11
CA THR A 244 -12.90 1.91 -6.21
C THR A 244 -11.76 2.77 -6.76
N LEU A 245 -10.66 2.14 -7.20
CA LEU A 245 -9.49 2.86 -7.71
C LEU A 245 -9.77 3.58 -9.04
N LYS A 246 -10.53 2.96 -9.96
CA LYS A 246 -10.98 3.61 -11.20
C LYS A 246 -11.81 4.86 -10.92
N ALA A 247 -12.73 4.77 -9.96
CA ALA A 247 -13.56 5.90 -9.55
C ALA A 247 -12.73 7.01 -8.89
N TYR A 248 -11.82 6.65 -7.98
CA TYR A 248 -10.96 7.58 -7.25
C TYR A 248 -10.05 8.38 -8.19
N PHE A 249 -9.32 7.69 -9.07
CA PHE A 249 -8.40 8.32 -10.02
C PHE A 249 -9.07 8.90 -11.27
N LYS A 250 -10.40 8.71 -11.42
CA LYS A 250 -11.17 9.05 -12.63
C LYS A 250 -10.53 8.47 -13.90
N ASP A 251 -9.97 7.28 -13.78
CA ASP A 251 -9.24 6.59 -14.83
C ASP A 251 -9.91 5.23 -15.10
N PRO A 252 -10.71 5.08 -16.17
CA PRO A 252 -11.37 3.82 -16.49
C PRO A 252 -10.38 2.70 -16.84
N ASN A 253 -9.15 3.08 -17.21
CA ASN A 253 -8.05 2.22 -17.62
C ASN A 253 -7.10 1.90 -16.46
N PHE A 254 -7.43 2.30 -15.22
CA PHE A 254 -6.63 1.92 -14.07
C PHE A 254 -6.54 0.38 -13.98
N PRO A 255 -5.34 -0.19 -13.81
CA PRO A 255 -5.15 -1.64 -13.76
C PRO A 255 -6.00 -2.31 -12.67
N THR A 256 -6.58 -3.46 -13.01
CA THR A 256 -7.44 -4.23 -12.10
C THR A 256 -7.08 -5.70 -12.10
N LEU A 257 -7.39 -6.37 -11.01
CA LEU A 257 -7.22 -7.81 -10.90
C LEU A 257 -8.48 -8.53 -11.37
N GLN A 258 -8.34 -9.45 -12.33
CA GLN A 258 -9.35 -10.45 -12.67
C GLN A 258 -8.72 -11.84 -12.60
N GLY A 259 -9.33 -12.76 -11.85
CA GLY A 259 -8.82 -14.13 -11.72
C GLY A 259 -7.39 -14.23 -11.16
N GLY A 260 -6.93 -13.24 -10.38
CA GLY A 260 -5.54 -13.18 -9.90
C GLY A 260 -4.52 -12.63 -10.90
N GLN A 261 -4.95 -12.19 -12.07
CA GLN A 261 -4.08 -11.56 -13.07
C GLN A 261 -4.32 -10.06 -13.10
N LEU A 262 -3.23 -9.30 -13.10
CA LEU A 262 -3.27 -7.88 -13.36
C LEU A 262 -3.56 -7.66 -14.84
N LEU A 263 -4.75 -7.14 -15.13
CA LEU A 263 -5.10 -6.73 -16.48
C LEU A 263 -4.54 -5.33 -16.72
N ALA A 264 -3.65 -5.24 -17.72
CA ALA A 264 -3.34 -3.95 -18.33
C ALA A 264 -4.61 -3.43 -19.03
N PRO A 265 -4.80 -2.11 -19.12
CA PRO A 265 -5.92 -1.58 -19.90
C PRO A 265 -5.86 -2.09 -21.33
N ASP A 266 -7.02 -2.44 -21.88
CA ASP A 266 -7.18 -2.70 -23.31
C ASP A 266 -6.53 -1.54 -24.05
N ARG A 267 -5.48 -1.84 -24.83
CA ARG A 267 -4.82 -0.84 -25.66
C ARG A 267 -5.89 -0.29 -26.58
N LEU A 268 -6.35 0.95 -26.33
CA LEU A 268 -7.10 1.71 -27.32
C LEU A 268 -6.32 1.62 -28.64
N PRO A 269 -6.99 1.38 -29.78
CA PRO A 269 -6.31 1.40 -31.06
C PRO A 269 -5.56 2.72 -31.17
N ARG A 270 -4.26 2.64 -31.46
CA ARG A 270 -3.46 3.83 -31.75
C ARG A 270 -4.09 4.47 -33.00
N SER A 271 -4.87 5.53 -32.80
CA SER A 271 -5.33 6.43 -33.85
C SER A 271 -4.27 7.49 -34.10
#